data_AF-A0AAP4CDC4-F1
#
_entry.id   AF-A0AAP4CDC4-F1
#
_cell.length_a   1.000
_cell.length_b   1.000
_cell.length_c   1.000
_cell.angle_alpha   90.00
_cell.angle_beta   90.00
_cell.angle_gamma   90.00
#
_symmetry.space_group_name_H-M   'P 1'
#
loop_
_entity.id
_entity.type
_entity.pdbx_description
1 polymer ?
#
loop_
_entity_poly.entity_id
_entity_poly.type
_entity_poly.pdbx_seq_one_letter_code
_entity_poly.pdbx_strand_id
1 'polypeptide(L)' 'MKAYFIGGLGCNCYYPQDFFNVLSFPVTYLDMYDSRLEEQLISLQALKDWFMAQVDMDDDILLIAHSLGADLAVYLT' A
#
# COMPACT_ATOMS: atom_id res chain seq x y z
N MET A 1 -2.78 15.38 -4.68
CA MET A 1 -2.12 14.08 -4.90
C MET A 1 -1.63 13.54 -3.58
N LYS A 2 -1.99 12.30 -3.26
CA LYS A 2 -1.50 11.54 -2.09
C LYS A 2 -0.64 10.37 -2.56
N ALA A 3 0.52 10.20 -1.92
CA ALA A 3 1.41 9.08 -2.21
C ALA A 3 1.27 7.99 -1.16
N TYR A 4 1.14 6.74 -1.61
CA TYR A 4 1.00 5.56 -0.79
C TYR A 4 2.04 4.51 -1.16
N PHE A 5 2.46 3.71 -0.19
CA PHE A 5 3.43 2.64 -0.38
C PHE A 5 2.88 1.30 0.08
N ILE A 6 2.94 0.29 -0.80
CA ILE A 6 2.64 -1.10 -0.45
C ILE A 6 3.95 -1.92 -0.49
N GLY A 7 4.30 -2.51 0.65
CA GLY A 7 5.48 -3.36 0.80
C GLY A 7 5.29 -4.79 0.29
N GLY A 8 6.39 -5.53 0.22
CA GLY A 8 6.40 -6.96 -0.09
C GLY A 8 6.30 -7.85 1.14
N LEU A 9 6.55 -9.15 0.97
CA LEU A 9 6.49 -10.13 2.06
C LEU A 9 7.40 -9.76 3.23
N GLY A 10 6.83 -9.66 4.43
CA GLY A 10 7.55 -9.32 5.66
C GLY A 10 7.96 -7.85 5.78
N CYS A 11 7.51 -6.97 4.88
CA CYS A 11 7.71 -5.53 5.02
C CYS A 11 6.88 -4.98 6.20
N ASN A 12 7.41 -3.94 6.84
CA ASN A 12 6.71 -3.12 7.81
C ASN A 12 7.02 -1.64 7.55
N CYS A 13 6.45 -0.75 8.35
CA CYS A 13 6.62 0.70 8.16
C CYS A 13 8.07 1.18 8.30
N TYR A 14 8.99 0.41 8.89
CA TYR A 14 10.41 0.79 9.02
C TYR A 14 11.23 0.46 7.76
N TYR A 15 10.81 -0.54 6.98
CA TYR A 15 11.53 -1.00 5.80
C TYR A 15 11.79 0.09 4.75
N PRO A 16 10.80 0.90 4.33
CA PRO A 16 11.01 1.89 3.27
C PRO A 16 11.49 3.26 3.77
N GLN A 17 11.93 3.41 5.02
CA GLN A 17 12.17 4.74 5.60
C GLN A 17 13.30 5.52 4.92
N ASP A 18 14.41 4.87 4.59
CA ASP A 18 15.50 5.51 3.84
C ASP A 18 15.02 5.99 2.46
N PHE A 19 14.14 5.23 1.82
CA PHE A 19 13.51 5.61 0.56
C PHE A 19 12.54 6.78 0.74
N PHE A 20 11.73 6.82 1.80
CA PHE A 20 10.85 7.95 2.07
C PHE A 20 11.61 9.24 2.37
N ASN A 21 12.74 9.14 3.09
CA ASN A 21 13.56 10.29 3.47
C ASN A 21 14.20 11.01 2.28
N VAL A 22 14.39 10.33 1.14
CA VAL A 22 14.97 10.95 -0.07
C VAL A 22 13.91 11.55 -1.00
N LEU A 23 12.62 11.26 -0.77
CA LEU A 23 11.54 11.82 -1.59
C LEU A 23 11.21 13.25 -1.16
N SER A 24 10.90 14.10 -2.15
CA SER A 24 10.49 15.49 -1.90
C SER A 24 9.02 15.63 -1.46
N PHE A 25 8.34 14.53 -1.19
CA PHE A 25 6.93 14.48 -0.82
C PHE A 25 6.69 13.36 0.21
N PRO A 26 5.68 13.51 1.10
CA PRO A 26 5.36 12.50 2.10
C PRO A 26 4.72 11.27 1.44
N VAL A 27 5.03 10.09 1.97
CA VAL A 27 4.46 8.81 1.54
C VAL A 27 3.85 8.09 2.73
N THR A 28 2.59 7.65 2.59
CA THR A 28 1.88 6.88 3.60
C THR A 28 2.14 5.39 3.40
N TYR A 29 2.66 4.71 4.42
CA TYR A 29 2.81 3.25 4.40
C TYR A 29 1.45 2.57 4.57
N LEU A 30 1.09 1.68 3.65
CA LEU A 30 -0.08 0.82 3.74
C LEU A 30 0.33 -0.54 4.29
N ASP A 31 -0.10 -0.82 5.53
CA ASP A 31 0.27 -2.06 6.21
C ASP A 31 -0.65 -3.22 5.80
N MET A 32 -0.14 -4.07 4.90
CA MET A 32 -0.83 -5.30 4.49
C MET A 32 -0.86 -6.39 5.57
N TYR A 33 -0.03 -6.25 6.61
CA TYR A 33 0.17 -7.25 7.65
C TYR A 33 -0.43 -6.82 9.00
N ASP A 34 -1.11 -5.68 9.07
CA ASP A 34 -1.92 -5.37 10.25
C ASP A 34 -2.95 -6.49 10.43
N SER A 35 -2.90 -7.13 11.60
CA SER A 35 -3.61 -8.33 12.07
C SER A 35 -5.10 -8.46 11.73
N ARG A 36 -5.74 -7.39 11.23
CA ARG A 36 -7.12 -7.38 10.72
C ARG A 36 -7.24 -7.85 9.27
N LEU A 37 -6.13 -8.01 8.54
CA LEU A 37 -6.09 -8.29 7.10
C LEU A 37 -5.89 -9.75 6.70
N GLU A 38 -5.32 -10.59 7.58
CA GLU A 38 -5.08 -12.01 7.28
C GLU A 38 -6.39 -12.75 6.94
N GLU A 39 -7.52 -12.33 7.54
CA GLU A 39 -8.85 -12.88 7.22
C GLU A 39 -9.53 -12.20 6.03
N GLN A 40 -9.07 -11.01 5.62
CA GLN A 40 -9.76 -10.15 4.66
C GLN A 40 -9.21 -10.28 3.24
N LEU A 41 -7.92 -10.55 3.04
CA LEU A 41 -7.32 -10.65 1.68
C LEU A 41 -7.50 -12.04 1.03
N ILE A 42 -8.70 -12.59 1.10
CA ILE A 42 -9.06 -13.91 0.54
C ILE A 42 -9.47 -13.86 -0.94
N SER A 43 -9.64 -12.66 -1.50
CA SER A 43 -10.05 -12.47 -2.90
C SER A 43 -9.56 -11.14 -3.47
N LEU A 44 -9.59 -11.04 -4.80
CA LEU A 44 -9.26 -9.81 -5.51
C LEU A 44 -10.17 -8.63 -5.13
N GLN A 45 -11.48 -8.89 -4.93
CA GLN A 45 -12.41 -7.84 -4.55
C GLN A 45 -12.09 -7.31 -3.15
N ALA A 46 -11.78 -8.20 -2.21
CA ALA A 46 -11.44 -7.79 -0.86
C ALA A 46 -10.13 -7.00 -0.80
N LEU A 47 -9.15 -7.30 -1.67
CA LEU A 47 -7.96 -6.46 -1.85
C LEU A 47 -8.31 -5.04 -2.31
N LYS A 48 -9.22 -4.90 -3.28
CA LYS A 48 -9.69 -3.59 -3.76
C LYS A 48 -10.44 -2.82 -2.69
N ASP A 49 -11.37 -3.48 -2.01
CA ASP A 49 -12.18 -2.88 -0.95
C ASP A 49 -11.30 -2.41 0.21
N TRP A 50 -10.30 -3.23 0.60
CA TRP A 50 -9.30 -2.84 1.58
C TRP A 50 -8.54 -1.58 1.14
N PHE A 51 -8.00 -1.58 -0.09
CA PHE A 51 -7.23 -0.46 -0.59
C PHE A 51 -8.04 0.84 -0.60
N MET A 52 -9.27 0.79 -1.13
CA MET A 52 -10.21 1.91 -1.14
C MET A 52 -10.52 2.44 0.26
N ALA A 53 -10.55 1.58 1.28
CA ALA A 53 -10.75 1.99 2.67
C ALA A 53 -9.51 2.65 3.30
N GLN A 54 -8.31 2.47 2.73
CA GLN A 54 -7.07 3.06 3.23
C GLN A 54 -6.72 4.41 2.57
N VAL A 55 -7.22 4.66 1.36
CA VAL A 55 -6.83 5.81 0.54
C VAL A 55 -7.94 6.85 0.43
N ASP A 56 -7.54 8.08 0.17
CA ASP A 56 -8.47 9.18 -0.12
C ASP A 56 -8.82 9.14 -1.61
N MET A 57 -10.03 8.66 -1.92
CA MET A 57 -10.51 8.50 -3.30
C MET A 57 -10.89 9.83 -3.97
N ASP A 58 -10.94 10.94 -3.21
CA ASP A 58 -11.26 12.27 -3.74
C ASP A 58 -10.02 13.02 -4.25
N ASP A 59 -8.80 12.46 -4.10
CA ASP A 59 -7.54 13.04 -4.55
C ASP A 59 -6.80 12.10 -5.54
N ASP A 60 -5.92 12.65 -6.37
CA ASP A 60 -5.06 11.86 -7.25
C ASP A 60 -4.13 10.95 -6.42
N ILE A 61 -4.07 9.66 -6.77
CA ILE A 61 -3.32 8.66 -6.03
C ILE A 61 -2.01 8.32 -6.77
N LEU A 62 -0.88 8.47 -6.08
CA LEU A 62 0.40 7.89 -6.48
C LEU A 62 0.64 6.62 -5.65
N LEU A 63 0.56 5.45 -6.28
CA LEU A 63 0.85 4.17 -5.64
C LEU A 63 2.29 3.72 -5.98
N ILE A 64 3.13 3.61 -4.95
CA ILE A 64 4.46 3.02 -5.04
C ILE A 64 4.39 1.61 -4.44
N ALA A 65 4.91 0.62 -5.14
CA ALA A 65 4.78 -0.76 -4.71
C ALA A 65 6.10 -1.54 -4.89
N HIS A 66 6.38 -2.45 -3.96
CA HIS A 66 7.62 -3.23 -3.94
C HIS A 66 7.35 -4.73 -3.81
N SER A 67 8.07 -5.54 -4.60
CA SER A 67 8.02 -7.01 -4.53
C SER A 67 6.58 -7.53 -4.60
N LEU A 68 6.12 -8.36 -3.65
CA LEU A 68 4.74 -8.85 -3.61
C LEU A 68 3.69 -7.70 -3.66
N GLY A 69 3.98 -6.56 -3.04
CA GLY A 69 3.12 -5.39 -3.13
C GLY A 69 2.95 -4.89 -4.56
N ALA A 70 3.99 -5.00 -5.40
CA ALA A 70 3.93 -4.63 -6.82
C ALA A 70 3.12 -5.64 -7.64
N ASP A 71 3.23 -6.93 -7.33
CA ASP A 71 2.39 -7.97 -7.95
C ASP A 71 0.90 -7.74 -7.64
N LEU A 72 0.58 -7.20 -6.46
CA LEU A 72 -0.79 -6.88 -6.06
C LEU A 72 -1.28 -5.53 -6.60
N ALA A 73 -0.39 -4.54 -6.72
CA ALA A 73 -0.73 -3.19 -7.16
C ALA A 73 -1.33 -3.14 -8.57
N VAL A 74 -0.99 -4.07 -9.45
CA VAL A 74 -1.56 -4.15 -10.81
C VAL A 74 -3.08 -4.39 -10.81
N TYR A 75 -3.63 -4.85 -9.69
CA TYR A 75 -5.06 -5.08 -9.52
C TYR A 75 -5.78 -3.92 -8.83
N LEU A 76 -5.05 -2.89 -8.39
CA LEU A 76 -5.57 -1.73 -7.68
C LEU A 76 -5.75 -0.50 -8.59
N THR A 77 -5.42 -0.64 -9.88
CA THR A 77 -5.60 0.38 -10.92
C THR A 77 -6.97 0.35 -11.56
#